data_AF-A0A4Y6R008-F1
#
_entry.id   AF-A0A4Y6R008-F1
#
_cell.length_a   1.000
_cell.length_b   1.000
_cell.length_c   1.000
_cell.angle_alpha   90.00
_cell.angle_beta   90.00
_cell.angle_gamma   90.00
#
_symmetry.space_group_name_H-M   'P 1'
#
loop_
_entity.id
_entity.type
_entity.pdbx_description
1 polymer ?
#
loop_
_entity_poly.entity_id
_entity_poly.type
_entity_poly.pdbx_seq_one_letter_code
_entity_poly.pdbx_strand_id
1 'polypeptide(L)' 'MARAWNRVRAVPGPASPYKIGDAVVGDDPFNGRHEGVVVSRTPGSVGIGAAEGVVYFDPRHVRRQE' A
#
# COMPACT_ATOMS: atom_id res chain seq x y z
N MET A 1 -7.85 13.25 38.56
CA MET A 1 -7.99 13.67 37.15
C MET A 1 -7.42 12.57 36.25
N ALA A 2 -8.24 11.64 35.77
CA ALA A 2 -7.80 10.56 34.89
C ALA A 2 -8.09 10.96 33.43
N ARG A 3 -7.04 11.15 32.63
CA ARG A 3 -7.17 11.42 31.18
C ARG A 3 -7.63 10.13 30.50
N ALA A 4 -8.90 10.09 30.09
CA ALA A 4 -9.45 9.04 29.26
C ALA A 4 -8.79 9.12 27.87
N TRP A 5 -7.92 8.15 27.59
CA TRP A 5 -7.38 7.94 26.25
C TRP A 5 -8.48 7.38 25.35
N ASN A 6 -9.09 8.24 24.53
CA ASN A 6 -9.95 7.82 23.44
C ASN A 6 -9.11 7.04 22.42
N ARG A 7 -9.01 5.73 22.60
CA ARG A 7 -8.52 4.80 21.58
C ARG A 7 -9.59 4.73 20.50
N VAL A 8 -9.50 5.60 19.51
CA VAL A 8 -10.28 5.48 18.28
C VAL A 8 -9.87 4.15 17.65
N ARG A 9 -10.74 3.13 17.76
CA ARG A 9 -10.66 1.95 16.90
C ARG A 9 -10.88 2.49 15.48
N ALA A 10 -9.80 2.61 14.71
CA ALA A 10 -9.91 2.85 13.29
C ALA A 10 -10.87 1.81 12.73
N VAL A 11 -12.01 2.27 12.21
CA VAL A 11 -12.89 1.43 11.40
C VAL A 11 -11.98 0.83 10.32
N PRO A 12 -11.96 -0.50 10.13
CA PRO A 12 -11.20 -1.07 9.02
C PRO A 12 -11.78 -0.47 7.75
N GLY A 13 -11.09 0.55 7.22
CA GLY A 13 -11.39 1.11 5.91
C GLY A 13 -11.32 -0.02 4.89
N PRO A 14 -11.90 0.18 3.69
CA PRO A 14 -11.82 -0.83 2.64
C PRO A 14 -10.35 -1.25 2.50
N ALA A 15 -10.09 -2.53 2.76
CA ALA A 15 -8.74 -3.07 2.63
C ALA A 15 -8.23 -2.71 1.24
N SER A 16 -6.97 -2.29 1.13
CA SER A 16 -6.37 -1.94 -0.15
C SER A 16 -6.79 -2.95 -1.22
N PRO A 17 -7.24 -2.49 -2.42
CA PRO A 17 -7.85 -3.36 -3.43
C PRO A 17 -6.89 -4.43 -3.97
N TYR A 18 -5.60 -4.32 -3.63
CA TYR A 18 -4.54 -5.26 -3.95
C TYR A 18 -4.33 -6.28 -2.83
N LYS A 19 -4.02 -7.51 -3.20
CA LYS A 19 -3.66 -8.61 -2.32
C LYS A 19 -2.15 -8.84 -2.38
N ILE A 20 -1.58 -9.38 -1.30
CA ILE A 20 -0.19 -9.84 -1.31
C ILE A 20 -0.05 -10.93 -2.36
N GLY A 21 0.98 -10.82 -3.21
CA GLY A 21 1.22 -11.68 -4.36
C GLY A 21 0.62 -11.20 -5.68
N ASP A 22 -0.19 -10.14 -5.71
CA ASP A 22 -0.67 -9.56 -6.97
C ASP A 22 0.51 -8.95 -7.75
N ALA A 23 0.59 -9.24 -9.05
CA ALA A 23 1.47 -8.55 -9.98
C ALA A 23 0.92 -7.15 -10.26
N VAL A 24 1.72 -6.14 -9.97
CA VAL A 24 1.31 -4.74 -10.01
C VAL A 24 2.43 -3.85 -10.52
N VAL A 25 2.02 -2.70 -11.03
CA VAL A 25 2.91 -1.59 -11.36
C VAL A 25 2.51 -0.41 -10.49
N GLY A 26 3.44 0.08 -9.68
CA GLY A 26 3.36 1.36 -9.01
C GLY A 26 3.95 2.43 -9.90
N ASP A 27 3.27 3.55 -10.07
CA ASP A 27 3.73 4.68 -10.87
C ASP A 27 3.34 5.98 -10.18
N ASP A 28 4.33 6.71 -9.65
CA ASP A 28 4.11 8.01 -9.04
C ASP A 28 5.22 9.01 -9.39
N PRO A 29 4.99 10.33 -9.26
CA PRO A 29 5.97 11.35 -9.66
C PRO A 29 7.29 11.35 -8.88
N PHE A 30 7.35 10.70 -7.72
CA PHE A 30 8.50 10.70 -6.81
C PHE A 30 9.34 9.43 -6.94
N ASN A 31 8.68 8.26 -6.95
CA ASN A 31 9.36 6.97 -7.11
C ASN A 31 9.49 6.56 -8.58
N GLY A 32 8.73 7.15 -9.49
CA GLY A 32 8.64 6.70 -10.88
C GLY A 32 7.89 5.38 -11.01
N ARG A 33 8.13 4.68 -12.11
CA ARG A 33 7.46 3.42 -12.44
C ARG A 33 8.24 2.22 -11.91
N HIS A 34 7.62 1.44 -11.04
CA HIS A 34 8.15 0.18 -10.53
C HIS A 34 7.16 -0.96 -10.75
N GLU A 35 7.66 -2.00 -11.40
CA GLU A 35 6.93 -3.24 -11.65
C GLU A 35 7.37 -4.31 -10.66
N GLY A 36 6.41 -5.08 -10.14
CA GLY A 36 6.72 -6.16 -9.22
C GLY A 36 5.48 -6.79 -8.60
N VAL A 37 5.67 -7.39 -7.43
CA VAL A 37 4.61 -8.08 -6.69
C VAL A 37 4.29 -7.35 -5.39
N VAL A 38 3.02 -7.33 -5.01
CA VAL A 38 2.63 -6.78 -3.70
C VAL A 38 3.20 -7.66 -2.60
N VAL A 39 4.08 -7.09 -1.76
CA VAL A 39 4.69 -7.77 -0.62
C VAL A 39 4.11 -7.32 0.72
N SER A 40 3.51 -6.12 0.76
CA SER A 40 2.85 -5.59 1.96
C SER A 40 1.69 -4.69 1.59
N ARG A 41 0.67 -4.59 2.47
CA ARG A 41 -0.46 -3.68 2.27
C ARG A 41 -0.98 -3.11 3.57
N THR A 42 -1.31 -1.84 3.53
CA THR A 42 -2.09 -1.11 4.53
C THR A 42 -3.21 -0.36 3.82
N PRO A 43 -4.21 0.18 4.54
CA PRO A 43 -5.27 0.97 3.90
C PRO A 43 -4.77 2.18 3.09
N GLY A 44 -3.60 2.73 3.44
CA GLY A 44 -3.04 3.93 2.78
C GLY A 44 -1.76 3.69 1.98
N SER A 45 -1.25 2.46 1.93
CA SER A 45 0.01 2.18 1.22
C SER A 45 0.13 0.73 0.79
N VAL A 46 0.78 0.50 -0.35
CA VAL A 46 1.08 -0.81 -0.93
C VAL A 46 2.58 -0.90 -1.16
N GLY A 47 3.23 -1.91 -0.58
CA GLY A 47 4.62 -2.22 -0.85
C GLY A 47 4.74 -3.16 -2.04
N ILE A 48 5.50 -2.75 -3.05
CA ILE A 48 5.81 -3.53 -4.25
C ILE A 48 7.26 -4.00 -4.16
N GLY A 49 7.47 -5.31 -4.21
CA GLY A 49 8.79 -5.91 -4.36
C GLY A 49 9.20 -5.88 -5.83
N ALA A 50 10.01 -4.89 -6.18
CA ALA A 50 10.63 -4.71 -7.49
C ALA A 50 12.09 -5.21 -7.47
N ALA A 51 12.75 -5.22 -8.63
CA ALA A 51 14.15 -5.64 -8.76
C ALA A 51 15.13 -4.86 -7.87
N GLU A 52 14.85 -3.57 -7.64
CA GLU A 52 15.66 -2.67 -6.82
C GLU A 52 15.36 -2.80 -5.32
N GLY A 53 14.32 -3.55 -4.93
CA GLY A 53 13.87 -3.70 -3.55
C GLY A 53 12.38 -3.40 -3.36
N VAL A 54 11.97 -3.12 -2.12
CA VAL A 54 10.57 -2.83 -1.78
C VAL A 54 10.30 -1.33 -1.83
N VAL A 55 9.40 -0.90 -2.71
CA VAL A 55 8.98 0.50 -2.86
C VAL A 55 7.52 0.64 -2.44
N TYR A 56 7.20 1.70 -1.70
CA TYR A 56 5.86 1.93 -1.15
C TYR A 56 5.11 2.99 -1.95
N PHE A 57 3.94 2.60 -2.45
CA PHE A 57 3.07 3.46 -3.24
C PHE A 57 1.75 3.75 -2.52
N ASP A 58 1.14 4.88 -2.85
CA ASP A 58 -0.28 5.10 -2.56
C ASP A 58 -1.12 4.12 -3.40
N PRO A 59 -2.15 3.46 -2.86
CA PRO A 59 -2.97 2.49 -3.61
C PRO A 59 -3.59 3.08 -4.90
N ARG A 60 -3.78 4.40 -4.98
CA ARG A 60 -4.32 5.10 -6.16
C ARG A 60 -3.32 5.17 -7.33
N HIS A 61 -2.02 5.05 -7.02
CA HIS A 61 -0.92 5.09 -7.98
C HIS A 61 -0.44 3.69 -8.37
N VAL A 62 -1.04 2.65 -7.81
CA VAL A 62 -0.79 1.26 -8.20
C VAL A 62 -1.82 0.84 -9.22
N ARG A 63 -1.45 -0.03 -10.15
CA ARG A 63 -2.35 -0.73 -11.07
C ARG A 63 -1.98 -2.20 -11.12
N ARG A 64 -2.98 -3.06 -11.31
CA ARG A 64 -2.71 -4.48 -11.62
C ARG A 64 -2.15 -4.60 -13.02
N GLN A 65 -1.14 -5.46 -13.16
CA GLN A 65 -0.79 -5.99 -14.47
C GLN A 65 -1.83 -7.02 -14.87
N GLU A 66 -2.47 -6.80 -16.01
CA GLU A 66 -3.31 -7.79 -16.69
C GLU A 66 -2.47 -8.79 -17.48
#